data_AF-A0A2N6D8X1-F1
#
_entry.id   AF-A0A2N6D8X1-F1
#
_cell.length_a   1.000
_cell.length_b   1.000
_cell.length_c   1.000
_cell.angle_alpha   90.00
_cell.angle_beta   90.00
_cell.angle_gamma   90.00
#
_symmetry.space_group_name_H-M   'P 1'
#
loop_
_entity.id
_entity.type
_entity.pdbx_description
1 polymer ?
#
loop_
_entity_poly.entity_id
_entity_poly.type
_entity_poly.pdbx_seq_one_letter_code
_entity_poly.pdbx_strand_id
1 'polypeptide(L)'
;MGRDIGRRVMIKLKVERKVIEAYGRLEVTVGTNCPQGGDAGNGCRTLLQFCGSSMQVKFGDDKYIDIENVAILVGGDSECETLLEALQFATEKLEHQLQYNRSKDTVVVD
;
A
#
# COMPACT_ATOMS: atom_id res chain seq x y z
N MET A 1 12.55 -40.51 0.88
CA MET A 1 13.14 -39.22 0.46
C MET A 1 12.33 -38.12 1.15
N GLY A 2 12.84 -37.59 2.27
CA GLY A 2 12.11 -36.59 3.05
C GLY A 2 12.00 -35.29 2.27
N ARG A 3 10.79 -34.77 2.09
CA ARG A 3 10.59 -33.39 1.62
C ARG A 3 11.10 -32.47 2.73
N ASP A 4 12.15 -31.73 2.43
CA ASP A 4 12.72 -30.72 3.32
C ASP A 4 11.66 -29.63 3.56
N ILE A 5 10.95 -29.76 4.68
CA ILE A 5 9.95 -28.80 5.15
C ILE A 5 10.69 -27.68 5.90
N GLY A 6 10.87 -26.57 5.19
CA GLY A 6 10.91 -25.25 5.82
C GLY A 6 12.28 -24.67 6.16
N ARG A 7 13.06 -24.30 5.14
CA ARG A 7 13.84 -23.05 5.28
C ARG A 7 12.91 -21.88 4.98
N ARG A 8 12.32 -21.30 6.03
CA ARG A 8 11.71 -19.97 5.96
C ARG A 8 12.87 -19.00 5.70
N VAL A 9 13.09 -18.64 4.43
CA VAL A 9 14.08 -17.61 4.08
C VAL A 9 13.58 -16.30 4.71
N MET A 10 14.28 -15.83 5.74
CA MET A 10 13.99 -14.53 6.33
C MET A 10 14.47 -13.45 5.36
N ILE A 11 13.52 -12.85 4.64
CA ILE A 11 13.80 -11.73 3.75
C ILE A 11 13.87 -10.48 4.62
N LYS A 12 15.06 -9.88 4.72
CA LYS A 12 15.27 -8.62 5.42
C LYS A 12 14.92 -7.46 4.47
N LEU A 13 13.87 -6.72 4.81
CA LEU A 13 13.50 -5.49 4.14
C LEU A 13 13.96 -4.30 4.96
N LYS A 14 14.70 -3.38 4.34
CA LYS A 14 14.82 -2.04 4.90
C LYS A 14 13.46 -1.36 4.69
N VAL A 15 12.88 -0.88 5.78
CA VAL A 15 11.59 -0.19 5.76
C VAL A 15 11.75 1.24 6.21
N GLU A 16 10.95 2.11 5.63
CA GLU A 16 10.76 3.49 6.07
C GLU A 16 9.35 3.63 6.63
N ARG A 17 9.22 4.45 7.66
CA ARG A 17 7.97 4.70 8.37
C ARG A 17 7.73 6.19 8.43
N LYS A 18 6.50 6.61 8.14
CA LYS A 18 6.08 8.01 8.26
C LYS A 18 4.70 8.08 8.91
N VAL A 19 4.58 8.94 9.91
CA VAL A 19 3.28 9.32 10.48
C VAL A 19 2.83 10.62 9.82
N ILE A 20 1.59 10.64 9.36
CA ILE A 20 0.92 11.79 8.77
C ILE A 20 -0.11 12.25 9.79
N GLU A 21 0.19 13.39 10.42
CA GLU A 21 -0.64 14.03 11.44
C GLU A 21 -1.54 15.06 10.77
N ALA A 22 -2.86 14.87 10.87
CA ALA A 22 -3.90 15.83 10.48
C ALA A 22 -5.04 15.74 11.52
N TYR A 23 -6.30 15.99 11.12
CA TYR A 23 -7.46 15.68 11.99
C TYR A 23 -7.69 14.17 12.20
N GLY A 24 -7.04 13.32 11.38
CA GLY A 24 -6.90 11.88 11.60
C GLY A 24 -5.43 11.48 11.48
N ARG A 25 -5.01 10.47 12.27
CA ARG A 25 -3.65 9.93 12.23
C ARG A 25 -3.59 8.75 11.26
N LEU A 26 -2.71 8.85 10.26
CA LEU A 26 -2.39 7.76 9.36
C LEU A 26 -0.88 7.54 9.34
N GLU A 27 -0.47 6.32 9.65
CA GLU A 27 0.90 5.89 9.61
C GLU A 27 1.11 4.92 8.46
N VAL A 28 2.18 5.13 7.69
CA VAL A 28 2.55 4.29 6.57
C VAL A 28 3.94 3.70 6.80
N THR A 29 4.09 2.41 6.53
CA THR A 29 5.38 1.71 6.49
C THR A 29 5.56 1.13 5.09
N VAL A 30 6.66 1.47 4.43
CA VAL A 30 7.00 0.97 3.10
C VAL A 30 8.40 0.39 3.07
N GLY A 31 8.64 -0.60 2.21
CA GLY A 31 10.00 -1.07 1.95
C GLY A 31 10.01 -2.07 0.82
N THR A 32 11.09 -2.06 0.04
CA THR A 32 11.31 -3.04 -1.02
C THR A 32 12.78 -3.46 -1.06
N ASN A 33 13.03 -4.71 -1.42
CA ASN A 33 14.36 -5.16 -1.83
C ASN A 33 14.44 -5.44 -3.34
N CYS A 34 13.40 -5.10 -4.11
CA CYS A 34 13.47 -5.18 -5.57
C CYS A 34 14.47 -4.13 -6.12
N PRO A 35 15.14 -4.39 -7.27
CA PRO A 35 15.03 -5.62 -8.05
C PRO A 35 15.90 -6.77 -7.50
N GLN A 36 15.50 -8.03 -7.75
CA GLN A 36 16.39 -9.22 -7.54
C GLN A 36 16.46 -10.16 -8.76
N GLY A 37 15.94 -9.75 -9.92
CA GLY A 37 16.11 -10.48 -11.18
C GLY A 37 15.07 -11.56 -11.43
N GLY A 38 13.81 -11.34 -11.04
CA GLY A 38 12.69 -12.19 -11.49
C GLY A 38 11.43 -12.12 -10.62
N ASP A 39 10.68 -13.22 -10.62
CA ASP A 39 9.38 -13.34 -9.94
C ASP A 39 9.52 -13.50 -8.41
N ALA A 40 8.38 -13.66 -7.72
CA ALA A 40 8.32 -13.81 -6.26
C ALA A 40 9.22 -14.94 -5.68
N GLY A 41 9.65 -15.91 -6.50
CA GLY A 41 10.55 -17.01 -6.13
C GLY A 41 11.99 -16.58 -5.86
N ASN A 42 12.42 -15.42 -6.39
CA ASN A 42 13.80 -14.94 -6.30
C ASN A 42 14.10 -14.10 -5.04
N GLY A 43 13.15 -14.03 -4.09
CA GLY A 43 13.33 -13.32 -2.81
C GLY A 43 12.98 -11.84 -2.83
N CYS A 44 12.41 -11.34 -3.93
CA CYS A 44 11.82 -10.00 -4.06
C CYS A 44 10.63 -9.83 -3.15
N ARG A 45 10.58 -8.75 -2.37
CA ARG A 45 9.43 -8.38 -1.53
C ARG A 45 9.28 -6.87 -1.53
N THR A 46 8.03 -6.42 -1.62
CA THR A 46 7.63 -5.04 -1.38
C THR A 46 6.51 -5.04 -0.36
N LEU A 47 6.71 -4.32 0.75
CA LEU A 47 5.74 -4.10 1.81
C LEU A 47 5.15 -2.69 1.66
N LEU A 48 3.82 -2.61 1.71
CA LEU A 48 3.07 -1.38 1.94
C LEU A 48 2.09 -1.65 3.08
N GLN A 49 2.27 -0.96 4.20
CA GLN A 49 1.41 -1.10 5.36
C GLN A 49 0.87 0.25 5.79
N PHE A 50 -0.41 0.27 6.13
CA PHE A 50 -1.10 1.42 6.72
C PHE A 50 -1.59 1.06 8.11
N CYS A 51 -1.54 2.03 9.02
CA CYS A 51 -2.07 1.95 10.37
C CYS A 51 -2.75 3.28 10.72
N GLY A 52 -4.00 3.27 11.17
CA GLY A 52 -4.73 4.49 11.41
C GLY A 52 -6.12 4.27 12.00
N SER A 53 -6.74 5.37 12.43
CA SER A 53 -8.13 5.37 12.90
C SER A 53 -9.10 5.46 11.71
N SER A 54 -10.28 4.84 11.85
CA SER A 54 -11.38 4.94 10.87
C SER A 54 -11.05 4.39 9.48
N MET A 55 -10.22 3.35 9.44
CA MET A 55 -9.95 2.62 8.20
C MET A 55 -10.93 1.46 8.04
N GLN A 56 -11.37 1.25 6.81
CA GLN A 56 -12.14 0.09 6.42
C GLN A 56 -11.49 -0.61 5.23
N VAL A 57 -11.46 -1.94 5.23
CA VAL A 57 -11.00 -2.75 4.10
C VAL A 57 -12.10 -3.69 3.68
N LYS A 58 -12.19 -3.91 2.37
CA LYS A 58 -13.08 -4.89 1.75
C LYS A 58 -12.23 -5.96 1.05
N PHE A 59 -12.61 -7.21 1.20
CA PHE A 59 -12.00 -8.35 0.52
C PHE A 59 -12.96 -8.85 -0.56
N GLY A 60 -12.53 -8.89 -1.83
CA GLY A 60 -13.39 -9.33 -2.93
C GLY A 60 -14.71 -8.55 -2.99
N ASP A 61 -15.83 -9.28 -3.02
CA ASP A 61 -17.18 -8.70 -3.05
C ASP A 61 -17.83 -8.53 -1.67
N ASP A 62 -17.08 -8.74 -0.58
CA ASP A 62 -17.59 -8.67 0.79
C ASP A 62 -17.99 -7.25 1.23
N LYS A 63 -18.45 -7.13 2.47
CA LYS A 63 -18.67 -5.84 3.13
C LYS A 63 -17.34 -5.23 3.58
N TYR A 64 -17.35 -3.92 3.77
CA TYR A 64 -16.27 -3.23 4.46
C TYR A 64 -16.17 -3.68 5.92
N ILE A 65 -14.95 -3.87 6.39
CA ILE A 65 -14.62 -4.26 7.76
C ILE A 65 -13.73 -3.18 8.35
N ASP A 66 -14.10 -2.69 9.53
CA ASP A 66 -13.28 -1.77 10.31
C ASP A 66 -11.97 -2.45 10.74
N ILE A 67 -10.86 -1.75 10.51
CA ILE A 67 -9.53 -2.22 10.83
C ILE A 67 -8.69 -1.07 11.38
N GLU A 68 -7.68 -1.40 12.18
CA GLU A 68 -6.66 -0.44 12.62
C GLU A 68 -5.41 -0.51 11.75
N ASN A 69 -5.20 -1.63 11.03
CA ASN A 69 -4.04 -1.84 10.18
C ASN A 69 -4.34 -2.76 8.99
N VAL A 70 -3.64 -2.52 7.87
CA VAL A 70 -3.63 -3.39 6.69
C VAL A 70 -2.24 -3.38 6.08
N ALA A 71 -1.78 -4.55 5.61
CA ALA A 71 -0.53 -4.70 4.91
C ALA A 71 -0.73 -5.42 3.58
N ILE A 72 -0.11 -4.89 2.53
CA ILE A 72 0.02 -5.49 1.22
C ILE A 72 1.48 -5.91 1.07
N LEU A 73 1.69 -7.19 0.76
CA LEU A 73 2.99 -7.75 0.47
C LEU A 73 2.96 -8.32 -0.94
N VAL A 74 3.73 -7.74 -1.85
CA VAL A 74 3.91 -8.28 -3.21
C VAL A 74 5.32 -8.83 -3.36
N GLY A 75 5.48 -9.81 -4.25
CA GLY A 75 6.77 -10.41 -4.55
C GLY A 75 7.00 -10.43 -6.04
N GLY A 76 8.23 -10.12 -6.43
CA GLY A 76 8.68 -10.02 -7.81
C GLY A 76 8.94 -8.57 -8.24
N ASP A 77 9.80 -8.43 -9.23
CA ASP A 77 10.21 -7.11 -9.74
C ASP A 77 9.05 -6.44 -10.48
N SER A 78 8.39 -7.18 -11.38
CA SER A 78 7.25 -6.70 -12.15
C SER A 78 6.07 -6.31 -11.25
N GLU A 79 5.77 -7.10 -10.21
CA GLU A 79 4.71 -6.81 -9.27
C GLU A 79 5.01 -5.56 -8.43
N CYS A 80 6.28 -5.32 -8.11
CA CYS A 80 6.71 -4.08 -7.46
C CYS A 80 6.47 -2.87 -8.39
N GLU A 81 6.89 -2.97 -9.64
CA GLU A 81 6.70 -1.91 -10.65
C GLU A 81 5.20 -1.63 -10.89
N THR A 82 4.39 -2.66 -11.09
CA THR A 82 2.94 -2.52 -11.27
C THR A 82 2.26 -1.95 -10.03
N LEU A 83 2.71 -2.32 -8.82
CA LEU A 83 2.20 -1.72 -7.58
C LEU A 83 2.53 -0.22 -7.51
N LEU A 84 3.75 0.18 -7.89
CA LEU A 84 4.16 1.59 -7.93
C LEU A 84 3.30 2.39 -8.92
N GLU A 85 3.09 1.87 -10.13
CA GLU A 85 2.23 2.50 -11.13
C GLU A 85 0.79 2.66 -10.64
N ALA A 86 0.23 1.62 -10.00
CA ALA A 86 -1.12 1.68 -9.44
C ALA A 86 -1.26 2.74 -8.34
N LEU A 87 -0.26 2.87 -7.47
CA LEU A 87 -0.25 3.89 -6.42
C LEU A 87 -0.13 5.30 -6.98
N GLN A 88 0.70 5.50 -8.02
CA GLN A 88 0.83 6.78 -8.71
C GLN A 88 -0.49 7.19 -9.36
N PHE A 89 -1.12 6.27 -10.10
CA PHE A 89 -2.45 6.49 -10.69
C PHE A 89 -3.49 6.86 -9.63
N ALA A 90 -3.57 6.09 -8.53
CA ALA A 90 -4.51 6.34 -7.46
C ALA A 90 -4.29 7.72 -6.83
N THR A 91 -3.04 8.09 -6.56
CA THR A 91 -2.68 9.40 -5.99
C THR A 91 -3.12 10.52 -6.92
N GLU A 92 -2.76 10.46 -8.20
CA GLU A 92 -3.12 11.48 -9.20
C GLU A 92 -4.65 11.67 -9.28
N LYS A 93 -5.42 10.58 -9.35
CA LYS A 93 -6.88 10.68 -9.48
C LYS A 93 -7.55 11.20 -8.22
N LEU A 94 -7.08 10.79 -7.03
CA LEU A 94 -7.60 11.30 -5.76
C LEU A 94 -7.29 12.79 -5.59
N GLU A 95 -6.09 13.24 -5.97
CA GLU A 95 -5.71 14.65 -5.93
C GLU A 95 -6.60 15.50 -6.85
N HIS A 96 -6.80 15.06 -8.10
CA HIS A 96 -7.69 15.75 -9.04
C HIS A 96 -9.13 15.85 -8.51
N GLN A 97 -9.68 14.76 -7.97
CA GLN A 97 -11.04 14.76 -7.42
C GLN A 97 -11.15 15.66 -6.18
N LEU A 98 -10.14 15.67 -5.31
CA LEU A 98 -10.12 16.52 -4.12
C LEU A 98 -10.10 18.00 -4.49
N GLN A 99 -9.28 18.39 -5.47
CA GLN A 99 -9.23 19.76 -5.97
C GLN A 99 -10.57 20.17 -6.59
N TYR A 100 -11.15 19.32 -7.42
CA TYR A 100 -12.45 19.55 -8.06
C TYR A 100 -13.58 19.71 -7.03
N ASN A 101 -13.61 18.89 -5.98
CA ASN A 101 -14.61 19.00 -4.92
C ASN A 101 -14.48 20.33 -4.16
N ARG A 102 -13.25 20.77 -3.87
CA ARG A 102 -13.00 22.06 -3.21
C ARG A 102 -13.42 23.26 -4.06
N SER A 103 -13.26 23.20 -5.38
CA SER A 103 -13.65 24.30 -6.27
C SER A 103 -15.16 24.41 -6.45
N LYS A 104 -15.92 23.33 -6.26
CA LYS A 104 -17.39 23.34 -6.29
C LYS A 104 -18.00 24.08 -5.12
N ASP A 105 -17.36 24.04 -3.96
CA ASP A 105 -17.81 24.76 -2.76
C ASP A 105 -17.61 26.29 -2.86
N THR A 106 -17.00 26.80 -3.96
CA THR A 106 -16.68 28.22 -4.15
C THR A 106 -17.64 28.98 -5.09
N VAL A 107 -18.84 28.47 -5.37
CA VAL A 107 -19.87 29.31 -6.04
C VAL A 107 -20.54 30.21 -5.02
N VAL A 108 -19.89 31.34 -4.71
CA VAL A 108 -20.56 32.49 -4.11
C VAL A 108 -21.23 33.23 -5.26
N VAL A 109 -22.56 33.25 -5.26
CA VAL A 109 -23.37 34.11 -6.12
C VAL A 109 -23.36 35.52 -5.53
N ASP A 110 -22.98 36.50 -6.35
CA ASP A 110 -23.34 37.92 -6.15
C ASP A 110 -24.84 38.14 -6.46
#